data_AF-A0A7X7UWL5-F1
#
_entry.id   AF-A0A7X7UWL5-F1
#
_cell.length_a   1.000
_cell.length_b   1.000
_cell.length_c   1.000
_cell.angle_alpha   90.00
_cell.angle_beta   90.00
_cell.angle_gamma   90.00
#
_symmetry.space_group_name_H-M   'P 1'
#
loop_
_entity.id
_entity.type
_entity.pdbx_description
1 polymer ?
#
loop_
_entity_poly.entity_id
_entity_poly.type
_entity_poly.pdbx_seq_one_letter_code
_entity_poly.pdbx_strand_id
1 'polypeptide(L)'
;MALTNLNDSVKLDTLKPEDIDSIGKSFGETLADKKRGIKTNQVRNVYSSILALRTEAKKTTVFNEKLKRNLVLIKPKLAYATGRVSQDSKMRDLYHLIVNGIDGVNRSENKLLALNNFILIVESIVAYHKYYGGK
;
A
#
# COMPACT_ATOMS: atom_id res chain seq x y z
N MET A 1 20.02 8.18 -2.49
CA MET A 1 19.24 8.23 -1.23
C MET A 1 17.98 7.42 -1.48
N ALA A 2 17.67 6.43 -0.62
CA ALA A 2 16.51 5.56 -0.85
C ALA A 2 15.20 6.33 -0.61
N LEU A 3 14.15 6.02 -1.37
CA LEU A 3 12.84 6.65 -1.21
C LEU A 3 12.21 6.24 0.13
N THR A 4 11.60 7.19 0.84
CA THR A 4 10.91 6.94 2.13
C THR A 4 9.41 7.21 2.04
N ASN A 5 8.92 7.73 0.91
CA ASN A 5 7.51 8.04 0.70
C ASN A 5 7.05 7.67 -0.72
N LEU A 6 5.74 7.49 -0.86
CA LEU A 6 5.04 7.18 -2.09
C LEU A 6 4.15 8.37 -2.44
N ASN A 7 4.72 9.33 -3.17
CA ASN A 7 4.01 10.52 -3.67
C ASN A 7 3.76 10.40 -5.19
N ASP A 8 3.05 11.38 -5.75
CA ASP A 8 2.63 11.37 -7.16
C ASP A 8 3.76 11.31 -8.20
N SER A 9 5.00 11.65 -7.81
CA SER A 9 6.16 11.63 -8.71
C SER A 9 6.88 10.28 -8.78
N VAL A 10 6.55 9.34 -7.89
CA VAL A 10 7.22 8.03 -7.83
C VAL A 10 6.74 7.13 -8.97
N LYS A 11 7.67 6.70 -9.83
CA LYS A 11 7.42 5.69 -10.87
C LYS A 11 7.54 4.29 -10.28
N LEU A 12 6.40 3.65 -10.07
CA LEU A 12 6.33 2.34 -9.39
C LEU A 12 6.92 1.20 -10.22
N ASP A 13 6.86 1.28 -11.54
CA ASP A 13 7.41 0.29 -12.46
C ASP A 13 8.94 0.34 -12.59
N THR A 14 9.59 1.35 -12.02
CA THR A 14 11.06 1.49 -12.05
C THR A 14 11.71 1.32 -10.68
N LEU A 15 10.94 0.99 -9.65
CA LEU A 15 11.47 0.87 -8.28
C LEU A 15 12.46 -0.29 -8.16
N LYS A 16 13.53 -0.03 -7.42
CA LYS A 16 14.50 -1.06 -7.03
C LYS A 16 14.07 -1.74 -5.73
N PRO A 17 14.57 -2.95 -5.43
CA PRO A 17 14.28 -3.62 -4.16
C PRO A 17 14.58 -2.78 -2.92
N GLU A 18 15.65 -1.97 -2.95
CA GLU A 18 16.05 -1.11 -1.84
C GLU A 18 15.05 0.03 -1.59
N ASP A 19 14.40 0.54 -2.64
CA ASP A 19 13.35 1.54 -2.51
C ASP A 19 12.09 0.93 -1.87
N ILE A 20 11.72 -0.29 -2.29
CA ILE A 20 10.59 -1.02 -1.72
C ILE A 20 10.81 -1.28 -0.22
N ASP A 21 12.01 -1.73 0.15
CA ASP A 21 12.39 -1.96 1.54
C ASP A 21 12.33 -0.66 2.36
N SER A 22 12.96 0.40 1.88
CA SER A 22 13.01 1.69 2.57
C SER A 22 11.62 2.34 2.76
N ILE A 23 10.77 2.32 1.72
CA ILE A 23 9.38 2.81 1.83
C ILE A 23 8.61 1.97 2.85
N GLY A 24 8.71 0.64 2.74
CA GLY A 24 7.99 -0.27 3.63
C GLY A 24 8.41 -0.13 5.09
N LYS A 25 9.70 0.03 5.35
CA LYS A 25 10.26 0.29 6.68
C LYS A 25 9.75 1.60 7.26
N SER A 26 9.84 2.69 6.51
CA SER A 26 9.44 4.02 6.96
C SER A 26 7.95 4.07 7.35
N PHE A 27 7.08 3.49 6.50
CA PHE A 27 5.66 3.42 6.82
C PHE A 27 5.36 2.40 7.91
N GLY A 28 5.97 1.22 7.90
CA GLY A 28 5.79 0.21 8.94
C GLY A 28 6.06 0.78 10.34
N GLU A 29 7.17 1.51 10.50
CA GLU A 29 7.50 2.22 11.73
C GLU A 29 6.47 3.30 12.08
N THR A 30 6.13 4.17 11.12
CA THR A 30 5.13 5.25 11.31
C THR A 30 3.79 4.71 11.77
N LEU A 31 3.33 3.61 11.18
CA LEU A 31 2.05 2.99 11.50
C LEU A 31 2.07 2.21 12.82
N ALA A 32 3.26 1.84 13.32
CA ALA A 32 3.44 1.16 14.60
C ALA A 32 3.53 2.13 15.80
N ASP A 33 3.31 3.44 15.58
CA ASP A 33 3.34 4.45 16.63
C ASP A 33 2.52 4.06 17.87
N LYS A 34 3.09 4.21 19.06
CA LYS A 34 2.48 3.73 20.32
C LYS A 34 1.22 4.48 20.73
N LYS A 35 1.03 5.72 20.28
CA LYS A 35 -0.09 6.59 20.69
C LYS A 35 -1.16 6.67 19.61
N ARG A 36 -0.74 6.74 18.35
CA ARG A 36 -1.56 7.05 17.16
C ARG A 36 -1.53 5.95 16.11
N GLY A 37 -0.74 4.91 16.31
CA GLY A 37 -0.57 3.80 15.38
C GLY A 37 -1.85 3.03 15.12
N ILE A 38 -1.77 2.16 14.11
CA ILE A 38 -2.89 1.38 13.62
C ILE A 38 -2.82 -0.02 14.23
N LYS A 39 -3.98 -0.60 14.56
CA LYS A 39 -4.03 -1.97 15.06
C LYS A 39 -3.69 -3.00 13.98
N THR A 40 -3.10 -4.13 14.36
CA THR A 40 -2.70 -5.20 13.41
C THR A 40 -3.88 -5.66 12.56
N ASN A 41 -5.07 -5.80 13.14
CA ASN A 41 -6.26 -6.23 12.41
C ASN A 41 -6.68 -5.22 11.32
N GLN A 42 -6.54 -3.92 11.58
CA GLN A 42 -6.85 -2.86 10.63
C GLN A 42 -5.86 -2.89 9.46
N VAL A 43 -4.55 -2.97 9.75
CA VAL A 43 -3.51 -3.08 8.70
C VAL A 43 -3.74 -4.35 7.86
N ARG A 44 -4.00 -5.50 8.51
CA ARG A 44 -4.23 -6.79 7.84
C ARG A 44 -5.46 -6.76 6.93
N ASN A 45 -6.56 -6.13 7.33
CA ASN A 45 -7.77 -6.06 6.50
C ASN A 45 -7.53 -5.30 5.19
N VAL A 46 -6.77 -4.21 5.24
CA VAL A 46 -6.37 -3.44 4.04
C VAL A 46 -5.45 -4.30 3.18
N TYR A 47 -4.42 -4.89 3.78
CA TYR A 47 -3.47 -5.75 3.11
C TYR A 47 -4.12 -6.93 2.40
N SER A 48 -5.05 -7.65 3.06
CA SER A 48 -5.74 -8.80 2.46
C SER A 48 -6.51 -8.42 1.19
N SER A 49 -7.09 -7.22 1.15
CA SER A 49 -7.79 -6.72 -0.05
C SER A 49 -6.83 -6.48 -1.22
N ILE A 50 -5.62 -6.02 -0.94
CA ILE A 50 -4.57 -5.76 -1.94
C ILE A 50 -3.92 -7.07 -2.39
N LEU A 51 -3.68 -8.00 -1.47
CA LEU A 51 -3.10 -9.31 -1.78
C LEU A 51 -4.01 -10.15 -2.69
N ALA A 52 -5.34 -9.99 -2.58
CA ALA A 52 -6.28 -10.62 -3.50
C ALA A 52 -6.00 -10.25 -4.98
N LEU A 53 -5.53 -9.02 -5.24
CA LEU A 53 -5.15 -8.57 -6.58
C LEU A 53 -3.94 -9.34 -7.13
N ARG A 54 -3.02 -9.80 -6.27
CA ARG A 54 -1.88 -10.63 -6.71
C ARG A 54 -2.36 -11.91 -7.39
N THR A 55 -3.35 -12.56 -6.81
CA THR A 55 -3.92 -13.80 -7.36
C THR A 55 -4.60 -13.55 -8.69
N GLU A 56 -5.26 -12.40 -8.86
CA GLU A 56 -5.85 -12.01 -10.14
C GLU A 56 -4.79 -11.65 -11.18
N ALA A 57 -3.76 -10.88 -10.79
CA ALA A 57 -2.66 -10.48 -11.66
C ALA A 57 -1.88 -11.71 -12.17
N LYS A 58 -1.67 -12.74 -11.35
CA LYS A 58 -1.00 -13.99 -11.77
C LYS A 58 -1.75 -14.76 -12.85
N LYS A 59 -3.05 -14.53 -13.03
CA LYS A 59 -3.89 -15.23 -14.03
C LYS A 59 -3.89 -14.54 -15.39
N THR A 60 -3.16 -13.44 -15.55
CA THR A 60 -3.18 -12.65 -16.77
C THR A 60 -1.79 -12.08 -17.08
N THR A 61 -1.51 -11.89 -18.36
CA THR A 61 -0.30 -11.23 -18.85
C THR A 61 -0.53 -9.75 -19.15
N VAL A 62 -1.78 -9.27 -19.00
CA VAL A 62 -2.18 -7.88 -19.30
C VAL A 62 -2.94 -7.26 -18.14
N PHE A 63 -2.74 -5.97 -17.91
CA PHE A 63 -3.51 -5.21 -16.93
C PHE A 63 -4.91 -4.90 -17.47
N ASN A 64 -5.87 -5.80 -17.23
CA ASN A 64 -7.23 -5.70 -17.76
C ASN A 64 -8.17 -4.83 -16.89
N GLU A 65 -9.32 -4.46 -17.45
CA GLU A 65 -10.30 -3.59 -16.78
C GLU A 65 -10.88 -4.19 -15.49
N LYS A 66 -10.93 -5.52 -15.35
CA LYS A 66 -11.36 -6.17 -14.10
C LYS A 66 -10.34 -5.90 -12.98
N LEU A 67 -9.06 -6.10 -13.26
CA LEU A 67 -7.98 -5.85 -12.31
C LEU A 67 -7.92 -4.37 -11.92
N LYS A 68 -8.05 -3.48 -12.91
CA LYS A 68 -8.14 -2.02 -12.71
C LYS A 68 -9.32 -1.64 -11.82
N ARG A 69 -10.51 -2.15 -12.11
CA ARG A 69 -11.73 -1.89 -11.30
C ARG A 69 -11.52 -2.36 -9.86
N ASN A 70 -11.03 -3.57 -9.66
CA ASN A 70 -10.79 -4.13 -8.34
C ASN A 70 -9.76 -3.32 -7.55
N LEU A 71 -8.69 -2.87 -8.20
CA LEU A 71 -7.68 -2.00 -7.61
C LEU A 71 -8.27 -0.64 -7.21
N VAL A 72 -8.97 0.05 -8.11
CA VAL A 72 -9.52 1.40 -7.86
C VAL A 72 -10.58 1.38 -6.74
N LEU A 73 -11.39 0.34 -6.65
CA LEU A 73 -12.44 0.22 -5.62
C LEU A 73 -11.90 -0.04 -4.20
N ILE A 74 -10.59 -0.23 -4.02
CA ILE A 74 -9.97 -0.24 -2.68
C ILE A 74 -10.04 1.16 -2.04
N LYS A 75 -9.93 2.23 -2.84
CA LYS A 75 -9.95 3.62 -2.32
C LYS A 75 -11.20 3.95 -1.51
N PRO A 76 -12.45 3.78 -2.03
CA PRO A 76 -13.65 4.09 -1.26
C PRO A 76 -13.82 3.18 -0.04
N LYS A 77 -13.42 1.91 -0.12
CA LYS A 77 -13.44 0.99 1.04
C LYS A 77 -12.54 1.50 2.16
N LEU A 78 -11.34 1.94 1.82
CA LEU A 78 -10.38 2.46 2.79
C LEU A 78 -10.78 3.85 3.31
N ALA A 79 -11.36 4.70 2.46
CA ALA A 79 -11.88 6.01 2.88
C ALA A 79 -12.94 5.86 3.98
N TYR A 80 -13.88 4.91 3.81
CA TYR A 80 -14.88 4.61 4.84
C TYR A 80 -14.24 4.12 6.15
N ALA A 81 -13.31 3.16 6.07
CA ALA A 81 -12.61 2.66 7.25
C ALA A 81 -11.82 3.77 7.99
N THR A 82 -11.23 4.70 7.23
CA THR A 82 -10.47 5.84 7.74
C THR A 82 -11.38 6.90 8.36
N GLY A 83 -12.54 7.16 7.76
CA GLY A 83 -13.51 8.13 8.29
C GLY A 83 -14.13 7.73 9.63
N ARG A 84 -14.00 6.46 10.04
CA ARG A 84 -14.52 5.94 11.32
C ARG A 84 -13.52 5.98 12.48
N VAL A 85 -12.26 6.35 12.23
CA VAL A 85 -11.24 6.45 13.29
C VAL A 85 -11.01 7.91 13.70
N SER A 86 -10.34 8.11 14.84
CA SER A 86 -9.93 9.45 15.29
C SER A 86 -9.07 10.15 14.25
N GLN A 87 -9.19 11.49 14.16
CA GLN A 87 -8.41 12.34 13.27
C GLN A 87 -6.90 12.22 13.52
N ASP A 88 -6.50 11.94 14.76
CA ASP A 88 -5.10 11.77 15.16
C ASP A 88 -4.51 10.40 14.79
N SER A 89 -5.32 9.48 14.24
CA SER A 89 -4.86 8.14 13.88
C SER A 89 -3.99 8.16 12.63
N LYS A 90 -2.94 7.33 12.65
CA LYS A 90 -2.09 7.05 11.48
C LYS A 90 -2.78 6.31 10.34
N MET A 91 -4.07 6.00 10.48
CA MET A 91 -4.90 5.44 9.40
C MET A 91 -4.97 6.37 8.17
N ARG A 92 -4.89 7.68 8.37
CA ARG A 92 -4.85 8.65 7.26
C ARG A 92 -3.55 8.50 6.46
N ASP A 93 -2.40 8.32 7.12
CA ASP A 93 -1.13 8.07 6.45
C ASP A 93 -1.20 6.79 5.60
N LEU A 94 -1.78 5.71 6.14
CA LEU A 94 -2.03 4.47 5.36
C LEU A 94 -2.98 4.73 4.19
N TYR A 95 -4.07 5.47 4.39
CA TYR A 95 -4.99 5.82 3.31
C TYR A 95 -4.30 6.54 2.16
N HIS A 96 -3.51 7.58 2.46
CA HIS A 96 -2.80 8.35 1.45
C HIS A 96 -1.77 7.50 0.69
N LEU A 97 -1.00 6.66 1.39
CA LEU A 97 -0.07 5.75 0.73
C LEU A 97 -0.79 4.78 -0.22
N ILE A 98 -1.91 4.19 0.20
CA ILE A 98 -2.66 3.26 -0.65
C ILE A 98 -3.25 3.97 -1.87
N VAL A 99 -3.82 5.17 -1.69
CA VAL A 99 -4.34 5.97 -2.81
C VAL A 99 -3.23 6.31 -3.80
N ASN A 100 -2.10 6.82 -3.31
CA ASN A 100 -0.95 7.18 -4.15
C ASN A 100 -0.38 5.95 -4.86
N GLY A 101 -0.35 4.79 -4.19
CA GLY A 101 0.08 3.53 -4.78
C GLY A 101 -0.83 3.10 -5.93
N ILE A 102 -2.15 3.14 -5.71
CA ILE A 102 -3.14 2.83 -6.76
C ILE A 102 -3.00 3.79 -7.95
N ASP A 103 -2.85 5.09 -7.70
CA ASP A 103 -2.68 6.07 -8.77
C ASP A 103 -1.33 5.95 -9.48
N GLY A 104 -0.27 5.62 -8.75
CA GLY A 104 1.03 5.27 -9.32
C GLY A 104 0.93 4.08 -10.27
N VAL A 105 0.20 3.03 -9.90
CA VAL A 105 -0.04 1.87 -10.78
C VAL A 105 -0.76 2.30 -12.06
N ASN A 106 -1.82 3.10 -11.95
CA ASN A 106 -2.59 3.56 -13.11
C ASN A 106 -1.78 4.45 -14.06
N ARG A 107 -0.87 5.26 -13.53
CA ARG A 107 -0.01 6.17 -14.31
C ARG A 107 1.22 5.48 -14.91
N SER A 108 1.60 4.31 -14.39
CA SER A 108 2.78 3.56 -14.86
C SER A 108 2.61 3.04 -16.29
N GLU A 109 3.73 2.97 -17.00
CA GLU A 109 3.80 2.38 -18.34
C GLU A 109 3.61 0.86 -18.23
N ASN A 110 4.40 0.22 -17.35
CA ASN A 110 4.22 -1.19 -17.02
C ASN A 110 3.36 -1.36 -15.76
N LYS A 111 2.04 -1.34 -15.95
CA LYS A 111 1.05 -1.44 -14.85
C LYS A 111 1.13 -2.74 -14.05
N LEU A 112 1.49 -3.86 -14.67
CA LEU A 112 1.61 -5.14 -13.95
C LEU A 112 2.84 -5.16 -13.06
N LEU A 113 3.98 -4.66 -13.54
CA LEU A 113 5.18 -4.51 -12.73
C LEU A 113 4.96 -3.50 -11.60
N ALA A 114 4.35 -2.35 -11.92
CA ALA A 114 3.97 -1.36 -10.91
C ALA A 114 3.03 -1.94 -9.85
N LEU A 115 2.02 -2.71 -10.25
CA LEU A 115 1.12 -3.39 -9.31
C LEU A 115 1.89 -4.37 -8.42
N ASN A 116 2.81 -5.15 -8.98
CA ASN A 116 3.62 -6.08 -8.21
C ASN A 116 4.50 -5.34 -7.19
N ASN A 117 5.17 -4.26 -7.60
CA ASN A 117 5.99 -3.44 -6.72
C ASN A 117 5.14 -2.78 -5.63
N PHE A 118 3.94 -2.28 -5.95
CA PHE A 118 3.00 -1.76 -4.97
C PHE A 118 2.61 -2.83 -3.93
N ILE A 119 2.30 -4.05 -4.36
CA ILE A 119 1.95 -5.14 -3.43
C ILE A 119 3.15 -5.46 -2.52
N LEU A 120 4.37 -5.51 -3.06
CA LEU A 120 5.60 -5.74 -2.27
C LEU A 120 5.83 -4.64 -1.23
N ILE A 121 5.56 -3.37 -1.56
CA ILE A 121 5.62 -2.27 -0.60
C ILE A 121 4.64 -2.52 0.55
N VAL A 122 3.39 -2.87 0.25
CA VAL A 122 2.39 -3.13 1.29
C VAL A 122 2.76 -4.34 2.16
N GLU A 123 3.35 -5.39 1.56
CA GLU A 123 3.90 -6.53 2.31
C GLU A 123 5.02 -6.11 3.27
N SER A 124 5.95 -5.29 2.77
CA SER A 124 7.04 -4.74 3.58
C SER A 124 6.50 -3.91 4.74
N ILE A 125 5.49 -3.07 4.52
CA ILE A 125 4.82 -2.31 5.59
C ILE A 125 4.25 -3.23 6.67
N VAL A 126 3.58 -4.32 6.30
CA VAL A 126 3.00 -5.28 7.28
C VAL A 126 4.12 -5.95 8.10
N ALA A 127 5.20 -6.35 7.43
CA ALA A 127 6.35 -6.97 8.10
C ALA A 127 7.01 -6.00 9.09
N TYR A 128 7.30 -4.77 8.66
CA TYR A 128 7.92 -3.76 9.51
C TYR A 128 6.99 -3.25 10.61
N HIS A 129 5.69 -3.07 10.35
CA HIS A 129 4.71 -2.73 11.38
C HIS A 129 4.73 -3.74 12.51
N LYS A 130 4.79 -5.04 12.17
CA LYS A 130 4.91 -6.10 13.17
C LYS A 130 6.25 -6.05 13.90
N TYR A 131 7.35 -5.86 13.18
CA TYR A 131 8.70 -5.74 13.74
C TYR A 131 8.82 -4.60 14.76
N TYR A 132 8.24 -3.43 14.46
CA TYR A 132 8.25 -2.26 15.33
C TYR A 132 7.22 -2.33 16.49
N GLY A 133 6.54 -3.46 16.66
CA GLY A 133 5.67 -3.70 17.81
C GLY A 133 4.23 -3.21 17.64
N GLY A 134 3.77 -3.03 16.39
CA GLY A 134 2.36 -2.82 16.09
C GLY A 134 1.48 -3.92 16.71
N LYS A 135 0.37 -3.51 17.35
CA LYS A 135 -0.52 -4.39 18.13
C LYS A 135 -1.84 -4.63 17.42
#